data_AF-A0A2G9RL32-F1
#
_entry.id   AF-A0A2G9RL32-F1
#
_cell.length_a   1.000
_cell.length_b   1.000
_cell.length_c   1.000
_cell.angle_alpha   90.00
_cell.angle_beta   90.00
_cell.angle_gamma   90.00
#
_symmetry.space_group_name_H-M   'P 1'
#
loop_
_entity.id
_entity.type
_entity.pdbx_description
1 polymer ?
#
loop_
_entity_poly.entity_id
_entity_poly.type
_entity_poly.pdbx_seq_one_letter_code
_entity_poly.pdbx_strand_id
1 'polypeptide(L)'
;MSPVVSSHSEVISTADGGQISLDWTDNEGSAQFPESSSRPTVLLLPGLTGNSHQSYILHLVQRARTDGYRCVVFNNRGFGGEELLTHRTFCASNTEDLSRVVEHVRSRNPGAPLLAVGVSLGGMVLLNYLASTGSRSQLQAALVFSTPWDVFVSTSSLERPLNYFLFNRNLASSLRNTMLKLILYDGTMMLNYSKVLVTDVSVQSPVDPKILSEPKNMFLIRTQLELSSSVSHSSSLDSRSIREFDERYTSVVFGYQSCDDYYHHASPCKKLGEVRTPVLCVNAEDDPFSPLQ
;
A
#
# COMPACT_ATOMS: atom_id res chain seq x y z
N MET A 1 -6.61 -23.92 2.57
CA MET A 1 -7.48 -23.16 3.50
C MET A 1 -6.63 -22.10 4.16
N SER A 2 -7.11 -20.85 4.26
CA SER A 2 -6.40 -19.80 4.98
C SER A 2 -6.39 -20.10 6.48
N PRO A 3 -5.26 -19.87 7.18
CA PRO A 3 -5.19 -20.13 8.61
C PRO A 3 -5.95 -19.08 9.42
N VAL A 4 -6.46 -19.49 10.58
CA VAL A 4 -7.08 -18.57 11.54
C VAL A 4 -5.99 -18.01 12.44
N VAL A 5 -5.82 -16.69 12.40
CA VAL A 5 -4.82 -15.97 13.20
C VAL A 5 -5.56 -14.99 14.11
N SER A 6 -5.28 -15.06 15.41
CA SER A 6 -5.74 -14.04 16.36
C SER A 6 -4.77 -12.86 16.30
N SER A 7 -5.29 -11.67 16.03
CA SER A 7 -4.53 -10.42 15.98
C SER A 7 -5.20 -9.33 16.80
N HIS A 8 -4.41 -8.35 17.23
CA HIS A 8 -4.86 -7.10 17.83
C HIS A 8 -4.50 -5.94 16.91
N SER A 9 -5.50 -5.15 16.50
CA SER A 9 -5.30 -3.99 15.65
C SER A 9 -4.92 -2.74 16.46
N GLU A 10 -3.93 -2.00 15.99
CA GLU A 10 -3.49 -0.72 16.53
C GLU A 10 -3.51 0.32 15.41
N VAL A 11 -4.04 1.52 15.68
CA VAL A 11 -3.99 2.64 14.74
C VAL A 11 -2.94 3.65 15.20
N ILE A 12 -2.09 4.10 14.29
CA ILE A 12 -1.10 5.15 14.54
C ILE A 12 -1.35 6.36 13.64
N SER A 13 -1.17 7.56 14.17
CA SER A 13 -1.30 8.81 13.42
C SER A 13 -0.06 9.15 12.61
N THR A 14 -0.27 9.80 11.47
CA THR A 14 0.80 10.30 10.58
C THR A 14 0.91 11.83 10.66
N ALA A 15 2.06 12.38 10.26
CA ALA A 15 2.37 13.80 10.40
C ALA A 15 1.45 14.72 9.58
N ASP A 16 0.85 14.21 8.51
CA ASP A 16 -0.11 14.89 7.65
C ASP A 16 -1.58 14.76 8.13
N GLY A 17 -1.79 14.30 9.37
CA GLY A 17 -3.13 14.11 9.96
C GLY A 17 -3.86 12.85 9.50
N GLY A 18 -3.16 11.97 8.77
CA GLY A 18 -3.66 10.64 8.40
C GLY A 18 -3.50 9.61 9.51
N GLN A 19 -3.82 8.37 9.17
CA GLN A 19 -3.67 7.23 10.07
C GLN A 19 -3.32 5.95 9.31
N ILE A 20 -2.67 5.03 10.02
CA ILE A 20 -2.21 3.72 9.53
C ILE A 20 -2.66 2.65 10.53
N SER A 21 -3.21 1.54 10.04
CA SER A 21 -3.54 0.37 10.86
C SER A 21 -2.41 -0.68 10.85
N LEU A 22 -2.07 -1.17 12.04
CA LEU A 22 -1.13 -2.26 12.27
C LEU A 22 -1.84 -3.44 12.94
N ASP A 23 -1.70 -4.64 12.39
CA ASP A 23 -2.23 -5.85 13.03
C ASP A 23 -1.11 -6.65 13.68
N TRP A 24 -1.18 -6.76 15.00
CA TRP A 24 -0.19 -7.43 15.82
C TRP A 24 -0.61 -8.86 16.11
N THR A 25 0.32 -9.79 15.95
CA THR A 25 0.18 -11.14 16.50
C THR A 25 1.42 -11.49 17.29
N ASP A 26 1.26 -11.60 18.61
CA ASP A 26 2.33 -12.03 19.48
C ASP A 26 2.39 -13.56 19.62
N ASN A 27 3.46 -14.03 20.23
CA ASN A 27 3.74 -15.44 20.47
C ASN A 27 4.24 -15.66 21.90
N GLU A 28 3.39 -15.32 22.87
CA GLU A 28 3.70 -15.36 24.31
C GLU A 28 4.12 -16.75 24.80
N GLY A 29 3.59 -17.82 24.18
CA GLY A 29 3.93 -19.20 24.49
C GLY A 29 5.17 -19.74 23.76
N SER A 30 5.96 -18.90 23.10
CA SER A 30 7.14 -19.32 22.35
C SER A 30 8.22 -19.91 23.28
N ALA A 31 8.47 -21.21 23.17
CA ALA A 31 9.56 -21.86 23.89
C ALA A 31 10.95 -21.41 23.40
N GLN A 32 11.06 -20.99 22.14
CA GLN A 32 12.31 -20.53 21.54
C GLN A 32 12.63 -19.09 21.94
N PHE A 33 11.60 -18.24 22.08
CA PHE A 33 11.72 -16.84 22.48
C PHE A 33 10.72 -16.50 23.60
N PRO A 34 10.96 -16.98 24.83
CA PRO A 34 10.03 -16.82 25.94
C PRO A 34 9.90 -15.36 26.37
N GLU A 35 11.01 -14.62 26.34
CA GLU A 35 11.05 -13.21 26.73
C GLU A 35 10.50 -12.30 25.63
N SER A 36 9.42 -11.57 25.95
CA SER A 36 8.77 -10.62 25.04
C SER A 36 9.70 -9.50 24.56
N SER A 37 10.66 -9.11 25.41
CA SER A 37 11.59 -7.99 25.18
C SER A 37 12.68 -8.29 24.14
N SER A 38 13.00 -9.55 23.90
CA SER A 38 14.01 -10.01 22.94
C SER A 38 13.44 -10.82 21.78
N ARG A 39 12.13 -11.10 21.79
CA ARG A 39 11.43 -11.88 20.76
C ARG A 39 11.55 -11.20 19.39
N PRO A 40 12.16 -11.86 18.38
CA PRO A 40 12.26 -11.31 17.04
C PRO A 40 10.89 -10.90 16.51
N THR A 41 10.82 -9.71 15.93
CA THR A 41 9.61 -9.15 15.35
C THR A 41 9.76 -9.08 13.84
N VAL A 42 8.76 -9.59 13.11
CA VAL A 42 8.69 -9.53 11.66
C VAL A 42 7.61 -8.56 11.23
N LEU A 43 8.01 -7.48 10.57
CA LEU A 43 7.12 -6.52 9.93
C LEU A 43 6.75 -7.03 8.53
N LEU A 44 5.47 -7.28 8.28
CA LEU A 44 4.95 -7.81 7.03
C LEU A 44 4.29 -6.68 6.23
N LEU A 45 4.71 -6.50 4.98
CA LEU A 45 4.20 -5.49 4.05
C LEU A 45 3.45 -6.19 2.91
N PRO A 46 2.11 -6.13 2.92
CA PRO A 46 1.28 -6.67 1.85
C PRO A 46 1.51 -5.97 0.51
N GLY A 47 1.09 -6.65 -0.56
CA GLY A 47 1.08 -6.10 -1.91
C GLY A 47 -0.01 -5.06 -2.13
N LEU A 48 -0.14 -4.63 -3.39
CA LEU A 48 -1.18 -3.72 -3.83
C LEU A 48 -2.56 -4.28 -3.47
N THR A 49 -3.41 -3.43 -2.88
CA THR A 49 -4.72 -3.79 -2.32
C THR A 49 -4.75 -4.90 -1.25
N GLY A 50 -3.59 -5.34 -0.76
CA GLY A 50 -3.47 -6.34 0.30
C GLY A 50 -3.64 -5.76 1.71
N ASN A 51 -3.92 -6.65 2.66
CA ASN A 51 -3.99 -6.37 4.09
C ASN A 51 -3.72 -7.66 4.90
N SER A 52 -3.83 -7.58 6.22
CA SER A 52 -3.65 -8.68 7.17
C SER A 52 -4.53 -9.90 6.96
N HIS A 53 -5.65 -9.78 6.25
CA HIS A 53 -6.59 -10.88 6.02
C HIS A 53 -6.28 -11.68 4.75
N GLN A 54 -5.29 -11.25 3.96
CA GLN A 54 -4.93 -11.95 2.74
C GLN A 54 -4.26 -13.29 3.03
N SER A 55 -4.65 -14.33 2.29
CA SER A 55 -4.19 -15.71 2.55
C SER A 55 -2.66 -15.82 2.60
N TYR A 56 -1.95 -15.16 1.69
CA TYR A 56 -0.48 -15.17 1.67
C TYR A 56 0.14 -14.50 2.91
N ILE A 57 -0.47 -13.42 3.42
CA ILE A 57 -0.05 -12.78 4.67
C ILE A 57 -0.33 -13.69 5.86
N LEU A 58 -1.52 -14.27 5.93
CA LEU A 58 -1.90 -15.17 7.01
C LEU A 58 -0.97 -16.39 7.11
N HIS A 59 -0.53 -16.93 5.96
CA HIS A 59 0.49 -17.99 5.93
C HIS A 59 1.87 -17.51 6.39
N LEU A 60 2.31 -16.30 6.01
CA LEU A 60 3.56 -15.72 6.52
C LEU A 60 3.49 -15.51 8.04
N VAL A 61 2.38 -14.98 8.56
CA VAL A 61 2.15 -14.82 10.00
C VAL A 61 2.18 -16.17 10.70
N GLN A 62 1.46 -17.17 10.18
CA GLN A 62 1.45 -18.51 10.76
C GLN A 62 2.86 -19.10 10.81
N ARG A 63 3.64 -18.98 9.73
CA ARG A 63 5.01 -19.50 9.67
C ARG A 63 5.92 -18.81 10.68
N ALA A 64 5.92 -17.48 10.72
CA ALA A 64 6.72 -16.72 11.66
C ALA A 64 6.35 -17.05 13.13
N ARG A 65 5.06 -17.30 13.43
CA ARG A 65 4.64 -17.80 14.75
C ARG A 65 5.13 -19.21 15.05
N THR A 66 5.11 -20.12 14.07
CA THR A 66 5.71 -21.45 14.26
C THR A 66 7.20 -21.35 14.60
N ASP A 67 7.89 -20.37 14.03
CA ASP A 67 9.31 -20.08 14.30
C ASP A 67 9.53 -19.21 15.55
N GLY A 68 8.49 -18.97 16.35
CA GLY A 68 8.62 -18.30 17.65
C GLY A 68 8.56 -16.77 17.61
N TYR A 69 8.34 -16.15 16.45
CA TYR A 69 8.42 -14.70 16.26
C TYR A 69 7.11 -13.97 16.57
N ARG A 70 7.25 -12.67 16.88
CA ARG A 70 6.15 -11.70 16.86
C ARG A 70 5.94 -11.20 15.42
N CYS A 71 4.70 -11.02 15.02
CA CYS A 71 4.36 -10.47 13.71
C CYS A 71 3.64 -9.13 13.84
N VAL A 72 3.93 -8.22 12.92
CA VAL A 72 3.21 -6.97 12.73
C VAL A 72 2.88 -6.84 11.25
N VAL A 73 1.61 -6.74 10.88
CA VAL A 73 1.24 -6.44 9.49
C VAL A 73 1.04 -4.95 9.35
N PHE A 74 1.76 -4.32 8.43
CA PHE A 74 1.56 -2.93 8.04
C PHE A 74 0.50 -2.84 6.95
N ASN A 75 -0.70 -2.38 7.30
CA ASN A 75 -1.74 -2.12 6.32
C ASN A 75 -1.55 -0.71 5.75
N ASN A 76 -1.53 -0.58 4.42
CA ASN A 76 -1.56 0.74 3.77
C ASN A 76 -2.80 1.52 4.21
N ARG A 77 -2.74 2.86 4.17
CA ARG A 77 -3.81 3.72 4.71
C ARG A 77 -5.16 3.40 4.05
N GLY A 78 -6.16 3.09 4.87
CA GLY A 78 -7.51 2.69 4.48
C GLY A 78 -7.69 1.19 4.21
N PHE A 79 -6.64 0.38 4.25
CA PHE A 79 -6.72 -1.05 3.90
C PHE A 79 -6.86 -2.00 5.11
N GLY A 80 -6.63 -1.50 6.33
CA GLY A 80 -6.77 -2.26 7.58
C GLY A 80 -8.14 -2.14 8.24
N GLY A 81 -9.12 -1.51 7.59
CA GLY A 81 -10.47 -1.29 8.12
C GLY A 81 -10.63 0.05 8.86
N GLU A 82 -9.55 0.79 9.03
CA GLU A 82 -9.55 2.17 9.49
C GLU A 82 -10.09 3.13 8.42
N GLU A 83 -10.64 4.26 8.86
CA GLU A 83 -11.10 5.31 7.96
C GLU A 83 -9.90 5.98 7.25
N LEU A 84 -10.04 6.25 5.96
CA LEU A 84 -9.05 7.02 5.22
C LEU A 84 -9.21 8.52 5.52
N LEU A 85 -8.34 9.09 6.36
CA LEU A 85 -8.43 10.50 6.80
C LEU A 85 -7.72 11.49 5.87
N THR A 86 -6.81 10.99 5.02
CA THR A 86 -6.06 11.79 4.05
C THR A 86 -6.15 11.14 2.68
N HIS A 87 -5.93 11.91 1.62
CA HIS A 87 -5.98 11.42 0.25
C HIS A 87 -4.82 10.49 -0.14
N ARG A 88 -3.82 10.30 0.73
CA ARG A 88 -2.71 9.36 0.52
C ARG A 88 -3.14 7.97 0.96
N THR A 89 -2.90 6.97 0.13
CA THR A 89 -3.21 5.56 0.41
C THR A 89 -1.95 4.71 0.46
N PHE A 90 -1.32 4.53 -0.70
CA PHE A 90 -0.07 3.82 -0.90
C PHE A 90 0.73 4.47 -2.04
N CYS A 91 2.04 4.32 -2.01
CA CYS A 91 2.93 4.74 -3.10
C CYS A 91 4.23 3.98 -2.99
N ALA A 92 4.68 3.36 -4.09
CA ALA A 92 5.83 2.46 -4.07
C ALA A 92 7.14 3.16 -3.69
N SER A 93 7.27 4.44 -4.00
CA SER A 93 8.44 5.29 -3.76
C SER A 93 8.36 6.08 -2.46
N ASN A 94 7.17 6.27 -1.89
CA ASN A 94 7.00 7.01 -0.65
C ASN A 94 7.22 6.12 0.56
N THR A 95 8.29 6.37 1.31
CA THR A 95 8.70 5.52 2.44
C THR A 95 8.38 6.15 3.80
N GLU A 96 7.74 7.31 3.85
CA GLU A 96 7.44 8.03 5.10
C GLU A 96 6.63 7.19 6.09
N ASP A 97 5.58 6.54 5.59
CA ASP A 97 4.71 5.68 6.41
C ASP A 97 5.48 4.48 6.96
N LEU A 98 6.29 3.85 6.11
CA LEU A 98 7.13 2.73 6.54
C LEU A 98 8.17 3.17 7.57
N SER A 99 8.81 4.33 7.40
CA SER A 99 9.74 4.88 8.39
C SER A 99 9.06 5.07 9.74
N ARG A 100 7.87 5.68 9.75
CA ARG A 100 7.08 5.91 10.96
C ARG A 100 6.67 4.61 11.65
N VAL A 101 6.30 3.59 10.87
CA VAL A 101 5.96 2.26 11.38
C VAL A 101 7.17 1.54 11.95
N VAL A 102 8.32 1.58 11.26
CA VAL A 102 9.56 0.96 11.76
C VAL A 102 9.99 1.59 13.09
N GLU A 103 9.96 2.93 13.18
CA GLU A 103 10.24 3.65 14.43
C GLU A 103 9.26 3.28 15.54
N HIS A 104 7.96 3.17 15.22
CA HIS A 104 6.93 2.75 16.17
C HIS A 104 7.22 1.36 16.74
N VAL A 105 7.41 0.37 15.85
CA VAL A 105 7.64 -1.03 16.23
C VAL A 105 8.93 -1.17 17.02
N ARG A 106 9.99 -0.44 16.63
CA ARG A 106 11.26 -0.39 17.35
C ARG A 106 11.10 0.22 18.74
N SER A 107 10.36 1.31 18.90
CA SER A 107 10.16 1.97 20.20
C SER A 107 9.38 1.09 21.18
N ARG A 108 8.41 0.31 20.68
CA ARG A 108 7.66 -0.68 21.46
C ARG A 108 8.52 -1.84 21.93
N ASN A 109 9.51 -2.25 21.12
CA ASN A 109 10.33 -3.45 21.35
C ASN A 109 11.83 -3.17 21.11
N PRO A 110 12.47 -2.30 21.93
CA PRO A 110 13.80 -1.78 21.62
C PRO A 110 14.89 -2.85 21.59
N GLY A 111 14.78 -3.89 22.44
CA GLY A 111 15.74 -4.98 22.54
C GLY A 111 15.53 -6.15 21.56
N ALA A 112 14.43 -6.15 20.80
CA ALA A 112 14.07 -7.24 19.91
C ALA A 112 14.69 -7.06 18.51
N PRO A 113 15.20 -8.12 17.86
CA PRO A 113 15.46 -8.12 16.42
C PRO A 113 14.24 -7.64 15.63
N LEU A 114 14.43 -6.78 14.64
CA LEU A 114 13.36 -6.36 13.72
C LEU A 114 13.75 -6.75 12.29
N LEU A 115 12.90 -7.58 11.70
CA LEU A 115 13.00 -8.08 10.34
C LEU A 115 11.82 -7.53 9.53
N ALA A 116 11.96 -7.47 8.21
CA ALA A 116 10.84 -7.09 7.35
C ALA A 116 10.66 -8.07 6.20
N VAL A 117 9.40 -8.33 5.83
CA VAL A 117 9.04 -9.11 4.64
C VAL A 117 8.11 -8.28 3.78
N GLY A 118 8.48 -8.03 2.53
CA GLY A 118 7.66 -7.31 1.57
C GLY A 118 7.20 -8.19 0.42
N VAL A 119 5.92 -8.11 0.05
CA VAL A 119 5.36 -8.87 -1.08
C VAL A 119 4.91 -7.90 -2.17
N SER A 120 5.34 -8.09 -3.41
CA SER A 120 4.96 -7.26 -4.55
C SER A 120 5.19 -5.76 -4.28
N LEU A 121 4.16 -4.92 -4.29
CA LEU A 121 4.25 -3.50 -3.90
C LEU A 121 4.93 -3.31 -2.54
N GLY A 122 4.61 -4.13 -1.55
CA GLY A 122 5.23 -4.06 -0.23
C GLY A 122 6.75 -4.31 -0.26
N GLY A 123 7.20 -5.14 -1.20
CA GLY A 123 8.63 -5.33 -1.48
C GLY A 123 9.28 -4.10 -2.11
N MET A 124 8.58 -3.40 -3.01
CA MET A 124 9.08 -2.16 -3.60
C MET A 124 9.24 -1.06 -2.54
N VAL A 125 8.22 -0.87 -1.70
CA VAL A 125 8.25 0.10 -0.59
C VAL A 125 9.39 -0.24 0.36
N LEU A 126 9.57 -1.53 0.70
CA LEU A 126 10.65 -1.99 1.56
C LEU A 126 12.04 -1.72 0.96
N LEU A 127 12.26 -2.04 -0.31
CA LEU A 127 13.55 -1.79 -0.97
C LEU A 127 13.83 -0.29 -1.10
N ASN A 128 12.83 0.53 -1.42
CA ASN A 128 12.98 1.98 -1.46
C ASN A 128 13.33 2.55 -0.08
N TYR A 129 12.73 2.02 0.99
CA TYR A 129 13.07 2.39 2.37
C TYR A 129 14.50 2.00 2.74
N LEU A 130 14.90 0.77 2.41
CA LEU A 130 16.26 0.29 2.70
C LEU A 130 17.32 1.10 1.94
N ALA A 131 17.02 1.47 0.69
CA ALA A 131 17.90 2.32 -0.11
C ALA A 131 17.99 3.76 0.45
N SER A 132 16.87 4.36 0.88
CA SER A 132 16.86 5.73 1.39
C SER A 132 17.50 5.85 2.79
N THR A 133 17.40 4.79 3.59
CA THR A 133 17.97 4.76 4.94
C THR A 133 19.41 4.29 4.97
N GLY A 134 19.82 3.39 4.06
CA GLY A 134 21.17 2.84 3.98
C GLY A 134 21.58 2.22 5.32
N SER A 135 22.72 2.66 5.87
CA SER A 135 23.23 2.20 7.18
C SER A 135 22.40 2.68 8.38
N ARG A 136 21.48 3.63 8.19
CA ARG A 136 20.57 4.11 9.25
C ARG A 136 19.31 3.24 9.39
N SER A 137 19.11 2.26 8.51
CA SER A 137 18.01 1.31 8.58
C SER A 137 17.99 0.64 9.96
N GLN A 138 16.82 0.63 10.59
CA GLN A 138 16.63 -0.07 11.86
C GLN A 138 16.28 -1.56 11.65
N LEU A 139 16.32 -2.06 10.42
CA LEU A 139 16.04 -3.46 10.09
C LEU A 139 17.34 -4.27 10.04
N GLN A 140 17.33 -5.44 10.67
CA GLN A 140 18.49 -6.34 10.70
C GLN A 140 18.62 -7.18 9.42
N ALA A 141 17.50 -7.59 8.85
CA ALA A 141 17.45 -8.25 7.55
C ALA A 141 16.06 -8.05 6.93
N ALA A 142 15.98 -8.22 5.62
CA ALA A 142 14.74 -8.17 4.86
C ALA A 142 14.59 -9.36 3.90
N LEU A 143 13.34 -9.65 3.57
CA LEU A 143 12.96 -10.63 2.57
C LEU A 143 11.93 -10.00 1.64
N VAL A 144 12.11 -10.14 0.33
CA VAL A 144 11.15 -9.64 -0.65
C VAL A 144 10.70 -10.74 -1.60
N PHE A 145 9.40 -10.80 -1.87
CA PHE A 145 8.76 -11.78 -2.74
C PHE A 145 8.07 -11.11 -3.92
N SER A 146 8.22 -11.66 -5.12
CA SER A 146 7.51 -11.22 -6.34
C SER A 146 7.55 -9.70 -6.52
N THR A 147 8.69 -9.09 -6.22
CA THR A 147 8.84 -7.64 -6.21
C THR A 147 9.21 -7.15 -7.61
N PRO A 148 8.45 -6.22 -8.20
CA PRO A 148 8.84 -5.55 -9.43
C PRO A 148 10.11 -4.71 -9.23
N TRP A 149 11.14 -4.96 -10.06
CA TRP A 149 12.43 -4.26 -9.97
C TRP A 149 12.46 -2.96 -10.75
N ASP A 150 11.80 -2.95 -11.91
CA ASP A 150 11.64 -1.78 -12.77
C ASP A 150 10.17 -1.66 -13.14
N VAL A 151 9.57 -0.53 -12.78
CA VAL A 151 8.15 -0.29 -12.96
C VAL A 151 7.80 -0.10 -14.43
N PHE A 152 8.71 0.44 -15.24
CA PHE A 152 8.51 0.56 -16.69
C PHE A 152 8.39 -0.83 -17.32
N VAL A 153 9.31 -1.73 -16.98
CA VAL A 153 9.31 -3.09 -17.53
C VAL A 153 8.11 -3.89 -17.02
N SER A 154 7.80 -3.77 -15.72
CA SER A 154 6.65 -4.41 -15.08
C SER A 154 5.33 -3.99 -15.74
N THR A 155 5.09 -2.68 -15.87
CA THR A 155 3.88 -2.15 -16.49
C THR A 155 3.81 -2.53 -17.97
N SER A 156 4.91 -2.45 -18.71
CA SER A 156 4.97 -2.88 -20.12
C SER A 156 4.64 -4.37 -20.30
N SER A 157 5.09 -5.22 -19.37
CA SER A 157 4.74 -6.66 -19.34
C SER A 157 3.25 -6.86 -19.09
N LEU A 158 2.68 -6.11 -18.15
CA LEU A 158 1.26 -6.18 -17.80
C LEU A 158 0.34 -5.61 -18.89
N GLU A 159 0.84 -4.76 -19.78
CA GLU A 159 0.07 -4.20 -20.90
C GLU A 159 0.09 -5.10 -22.15
N ARG A 160 0.87 -6.18 -22.17
CA ARG A 160 0.78 -7.21 -23.22
C ARG A 160 -0.62 -7.81 -23.26
N PRO A 161 -1.19 -8.15 -24.44
CA PRO A 161 -2.60 -8.53 -24.56
C PRO A 161 -3.08 -9.57 -23.54
N LEU A 162 -2.37 -10.69 -23.40
CA LEU A 162 -2.73 -11.76 -22.47
C LEU A 162 -2.69 -11.29 -21.00
N ASN A 163 -1.58 -10.66 -20.60
CA ASN A 163 -1.40 -10.16 -19.23
C ASN A 163 -2.37 -9.04 -18.89
N TYR A 164 -2.74 -8.23 -19.88
CA TYR A 164 -3.71 -7.17 -19.73
C TYR A 164 -5.09 -7.72 -19.37
N PHE A 165 -5.53 -8.76 -20.09
CA PHE A 165 -6.81 -9.42 -19.83
C PHE A 165 -6.81 -10.23 -18.52
N LEU A 166 -5.71 -10.92 -18.20
CA LEU A 166 -5.62 -11.76 -17.00
C LEU A 166 -5.44 -10.93 -15.72
N PHE A 167 -4.59 -9.91 -15.75
CA PHE A 167 -4.10 -9.21 -14.56
C PHE A 167 -4.43 -7.72 -14.56
N ASN A 168 -3.91 -6.96 -15.54
CA ASN A 168 -3.89 -5.50 -15.49
C ASN A 168 -5.30 -4.89 -15.37
N ARG A 169 -6.23 -5.35 -16.21
CA ARG A 169 -7.63 -4.88 -16.18
C ARG A 169 -8.30 -5.15 -14.84
N ASN A 170 -8.08 -6.32 -14.25
CA ASN A 170 -8.68 -6.71 -12.97
C ASN A 170 -8.08 -5.91 -11.81
N LEU A 171 -6.77 -5.68 -11.83
CA LEU A 171 -6.08 -4.84 -10.84
C LEU A 171 -6.52 -3.39 -10.93
N ALA A 172 -6.55 -2.80 -12.12
CA ALA A 172 -7.06 -1.44 -12.33
C ALA A 172 -8.51 -1.30 -11.85
N SER A 173 -9.36 -2.30 -12.14
CA SER A 173 -10.73 -2.32 -11.61
C SER A 173 -10.77 -2.45 -10.09
N SER A 174 -9.92 -3.27 -9.49
CA SER A 174 -9.85 -3.42 -8.04
C SER A 174 -9.40 -2.12 -7.38
N LEU A 175 -8.39 -1.44 -7.93
CA LEU A 175 -7.89 -0.16 -7.45
C LEU A 175 -8.98 0.91 -7.46
N ARG A 176 -9.69 1.04 -8.58
CA ARG A 176 -10.83 1.94 -8.72
C ARG A 176 -11.90 1.65 -7.70
N ASN A 177 -12.33 0.39 -7.59
CA ASN A 177 -13.37 -0.01 -6.65
C ASN A 177 -12.95 0.24 -5.19
N THR A 178 -11.69 0.00 -4.86
CA THR A 178 -11.19 0.30 -3.51
C THR A 178 -11.12 1.80 -3.27
N MET A 179 -10.61 2.59 -4.21
CA MET A 179 -10.62 4.05 -4.10
C MET A 179 -12.03 4.59 -3.91
N LEU A 180 -12.98 4.11 -4.70
CA LEU A 180 -14.39 4.45 -4.53
C LEU A 180 -14.88 4.14 -3.12
N LYS A 181 -14.62 2.93 -2.62
CA LYS A 181 -15.00 2.58 -1.25
C LYS A 181 -14.37 3.52 -0.24
N LEU A 182 -13.06 3.80 -0.32
CA LEU A 182 -12.38 4.66 0.65
C LEU A 182 -12.83 6.13 0.59
N ILE A 183 -13.22 6.59 -0.59
CA ILE A 183 -13.72 7.95 -0.83
C ILE A 183 -15.18 8.09 -0.36
N LEU A 184 -16.00 7.05 -0.52
CA LEU A 184 -17.44 7.08 -0.23
C LEU A 184 -17.79 6.53 1.15
N TYR A 185 -16.86 5.85 1.83
CA TYR A 185 -17.08 5.34 3.18
C TYR A 185 -16.96 6.49 4.18
N ASP A 186 -18.04 7.25 4.25
CA ASP A 186 -18.56 7.82 5.47
C ASP A 186 -19.97 7.25 5.64
N GLY A 187 -20.45 7.00 6.86
CA GLY A 187 -21.65 6.20 7.20
C GLY A 187 -23.00 6.68 6.64
N THR A 188 -23.00 7.58 5.66
CA THR A 188 -24.13 8.11 4.93
C THR A 188 -23.89 7.99 3.43
N MET A 189 -24.81 7.30 2.74
CA MET A 189 -24.99 7.26 1.28
C MET A 189 -24.29 6.13 0.51
N MET A 190 -24.91 4.95 0.58
CA MET A 190 -25.12 4.15 -0.65
C MET A 190 -26.08 4.92 -1.59
N LEU A 191 -25.62 6.00 -2.21
CA LEU A 191 -26.35 6.60 -3.32
C LEU A 191 -25.95 5.86 -4.60
N ASN A 192 -26.96 5.33 -5.29
CA ASN A 192 -26.89 4.66 -6.57
C ASN A 192 -25.87 5.33 -7.52
N TYR A 193 -24.73 4.68 -7.69
CA TYR A 193 -23.60 5.10 -8.54
C TYR A 193 -23.99 5.35 -10.00
N SER A 194 -25.10 4.75 -10.45
CA SER A 194 -25.64 4.90 -11.81
C SER A 194 -26.19 6.29 -12.12
N LYS A 195 -26.38 7.16 -11.12
CA LYS A 195 -26.89 8.54 -11.32
C LYS A 195 -25.81 9.63 -11.28
N VAL A 196 -24.61 9.32 -10.77
CA VAL A 196 -23.48 10.28 -10.76
C VAL A 196 -22.68 10.17 -12.06
N LEU A 197 -22.77 9.04 -12.76
CA LEU A 197 -22.22 8.82 -14.09
C LEU A 197 -23.25 9.14 -15.18
N VAL A 198 -23.79 10.35 -15.22
CA VAL A 198 -24.53 10.85 -16.38
C VAL A 198 -24.25 12.35 -16.54
N THR A 199 -23.40 12.66 -17.52
CA THR A 199 -23.34 13.83 -18.41
C THR A 199 -23.77 15.22 -17.88
N ASP A 200 -22.89 16.19 -18.18
CA ASP A 200 -23.10 17.63 -18.12
C ASP A 200 -23.30 18.26 -16.73
N VAL A 201 -22.60 19.38 -16.58
CA VAL A 201 -22.66 20.31 -15.46
C VAL A 201 -24.10 20.84 -15.33
N SER A 202 -24.97 20.10 -14.64
CA SER A 202 -26.22 20.61 -14.07
C SER A 202 -26.64 19.74 -12.87
N VAL A 203 -26.08 20.08 -11.71
CA VAL A 203 -26.52 19.52 -10.42
C VAL A 203 -27.95 20.00 -10.14
N GLN A 204 -28.96 19.16 -10.37
CA GLN A 204 -30.38 19.48 -10.10
C GLN A 204 -30.89 18.96 -8.73
N SER A 205 -30.02 18.66 -7.77
CA SER A 205 -30.45 18.51 -6.37
C SER A 205 -29.39 19.02 -5.41
N PRO A 206 -29.76 19.84 -4.42
CA PRO A 206 -28.79 20.43 -3.49
C PRO A 206 -28.15 19.33 -2.64
N VAL A 207 -26.82 19.23 -2.72
CA VAL A 207 -25.99 18.44 -1.80
C VAL A 207 -26.11 19.07 -0.41
N ASP A 208 -26.26 18.25 0.63
CA ASP A 208 -26.42 18.72 2.02
C ASP A 208 -25.26 19.67 2.42
N PRO A 209 -25.55 20.89 2.91
CA PRO A 209 -24.53 21.85 3.34
C PRO A 209 -23.56 21.33 4.41
N LYS A 210 -23.97 20.35 5.23
CA LYS A 210 -23.07 19.72 6.20
C LYS A 210 -22.00 18.87 5.53
N ILE A 211 -22.35 18.14 4.46
CA ILE A 211 -21.41 17.37 3.65
C ILE A 211 -20.36 18.31 3.03
N LEU A 212 -20.78 19.49 2.55
CA LEU A 212 -19.89 20.51 1.99
C LEU A 212 -19.03 21.25 3.02
N SER A 213 -19.26 21.06 4.32
CA SER A 213 -18.54 21.78 5.38
C SER A 213 -17.40 20.96 6.00
N GLU A 214 -17.35 19.65 5.74
CA GLU A 214 -16.27 18.81 6.26
C GLU A 214 -14.99 18.94 5.42
N PRO A 215 -13.82 19.14 6.04
CA PRO A 215 -12.54 19.29 5.31
C PRO A 215 -12.24 18.13 4.36
N LYS A 216 -12.60 16.90 4.76
CA LYS A 216 -12.44 15.68 3.97
C LYS A 216 -13.32 15.68 2.71
N ASN A 217 -14.59 16.04 2.85
CA ASN A 217 -15.54 16.10 1.74
C ASN A 217 -15.27 17.28 0.80
N MET A 218 -14.84 18.43 1.32
CA MET A 218 -14.39 19.57 0.50
C MET A 218 -13.13 19.26 -0.29
N PHE A 219 -12.24 18.41 0.23
CA PHE A 219 -11.09 17.93 -0.52
C PHE A 219 -11.50 16.89 -1.57
N LEU A 220 -12.42 15.97 -1.29
CA LEU A 220 -12.94 15.04 -2.30
C LEU A 220 -13.63 15.77 -3.45
N ILE A 221 -14.41 16.80 -3.13
CA ILE A 221 -15.05 17.70 -4.11
C ILE A 221 -14.00 18.54 -4.85
N ARG A 222 -12.98 19.07 -4.17
CA ARG A 222 -11.87 19.79 -4.83
C ARG A 222 -11.01 18.88 -5.68
N THR A 223 -10.74 17.65 -5.26
CA THR A 223 -10.01 16.64 -6.03
C THR A 223 -10.82 16.28 -7.26
N GLN A 224 -12.13 16.05 -7.12
CA GLN A 224 -13.04 15.86 -8.25
C GLN A 224 -13.04 17.09 -9.20
N LEU A 225 -13.04 18.32 -8.66
CA LEU A 225 -13.06 19.56 -9.43
C LEU A 225 -11.70 19.91 -10.09
N GLU A 226 -10.58 19.67 -9.41
CA GLU A 226 -9.20 19.83 -9.90
C GLU A 226 -8.87 18.74 -10.92
N LEU A 227 -9.28 17.49 -10.69
CA LEU A 227 -9.23 16.42 -11.69
C LEU A 227 -10.10 16.74 -12.91
N SER A 228 -11.20 17.50 -12.75
CA SER A 228 -12.04 17.95 -13.86
C SER A 228 -11.55 19.20 -14.58
N SER A 229 -10.63 19.99 -13.99
CA SER A 229 -10.15 21.26 -14.55
C SER A 229 -8.71 21.25 -15.06
N SER A 230 -7.88 20.30 -14.62
CA SER A 230 -6.44 20.25 -14.97
C SER A 230 -6.02 19.09 -15.88
N VAL A 231 -6.91 18.14 -16.19
CA VAL A 231 -6.61 17.04 -17.13
C VAL A 231 -7.82 16.78 -18.02
N SER A 232 -7.55 16.56 -19.31
CA SER A 232 -8.52 16.13 -20.31
C SER A 232 -9.42 14.99 -19.81
N HIS A 233 -10.68 15.31 -19.51
CA HIS A 233 -11.92 14.49 -19.54
C HIS A 233 -11.92 13.06 -18.95
N SER A 234 -10.90 12.59 -18.22
CA SER A 234 -10.85 11.20 -17.73
C SER A 234 -10.51 11.14 -16.24
N SER A 235 -11.45 10.64 -15.44
CA SER A 235 -11.27 10.50 -13.99
C SER A 235 -10.32 9.33 -13.70
N SER A 236 -9.62 9.35 -12.56
CA SER A 236 -8.86 8.17 -12.09
C SER A 236 -9.73 6.92 -11.93
N LEU A 237 -11.05 7.11 -11.78
CA LEU A 237 -12.08 6.08 -11.68
C LEU A 237 -12.38 5.38 -13.02
N ASP A 238 -11.96 5.97 -14.14
CA ASP A 238 -12.10 5.42 -15.49
C ASP A 238 -10.87 4.60 -15.95
N SER A 239 -9.81 4.57 -15.13
CA SER A 239 -8.51 3.96 -15.45
C SER A 239 -8.61 2.48 -15.84
N ARG A 240 -8.22 2.13 -17.05
CA ARG A 240 -8.32 0.74 -17.56
C ARG A 240 -7.07 -0.09 -17.35
N SER A 241 -5.96 0.55 -17.02
CA SER A 241 -4.70 -0.06 -16.64
C SER A 241 -4.15 0.53 -15.35
N ILE A 242 -3.17 -0.16 -14.75
CA ILE A 242 -2.40 0.35 -13.60
C ILE A 242 -1.68 1.64 -13.99
N ARG A 243 -1.11 1.73 -15.20
CA ARG A 243 -0.46 2.96 -15.69
C ARG A 243 -1.40 4.15 -15.71
N GLU A 244 -2.62 3.95 -16.22
CA GLU A 244 -3.64 5.00 -16.21
C GLU A 244 -4.02 5.42 -14.79
N PHE A 245 -4.09 4.47 -13.86
CA PHE A 245 -4.36 4.77 -12.46
C PHE A 245 -3.20 5.56 -11.82
N ASP A 246 -1.97 5.15 -12.08
CA ASP A 246 -0.79 5.83 -11.58
C ASP A 246 -0.64 7.25 -12.14
N GLU A 247 -0.93 7.44 -13.43
CA GLU A 247 -0.92 8.75 -14.09
C GLU A 247 -2.02 9.70 -13.56
N ARG A 248 -3.21 9.18 -13.28
CA ARG A 248 -4.37 10.02 -12.89
C ARG A 248 -4.53 10.18 -11.39
N TYR A 249 -3.93 9.31 -10.58
CA TYR A 249 -4.09 9.32 -9.13
C TYR A 249 -2.75 9.35 -8.41
N THR A 250 -1.90 8.33 -8.60
CA THR A 250 -0.68 8.19 -7.79
C THR A 250 0.28 9.37 -8.00
N SER A 251 0.53 9.76 -9.26
CA SER A 251 1.40 10.89 -9.59
C SER A 251 0.88 12.19 -8.98
N VAL A 252 -0.43 12.45 -9.08
CA VAL A 252 -1.08 13.66 -8.60
C VAL A 252 -1.06 13.74 -7.08
N VAL A 253 -1.50 12.68 -6.39
CA VAL A 253 -1.60 12.62 -4.92
C VAL A 253 -0.24 12.74 -4.25
N PHE A 254 0.82 12.22 -4.87
CA PHE A 254 2.17 12.26 -4.33
C PHE A 254 3.05 13.35 -4.96
N GLY A 255 2.48 14.24 -5.78
CA GLY A 255 3.16 15.43 -6.29
C GLY A 255 4.25 15.17 -7.33
N TYR A 256 4.16 14.07 -8.08
CA TYR A 256 5.05 13.77 -9.21
C TYR A 256 4.70 14.59 -10.44
N GLN A 257 5.71 14.91 -11.26
CA GLN A 257 5.49 15.69 -12.49
C GLN A 257 4.76 14.88 -13.56
N SER A 258 4.92 13.56 -13.56
CA SER A 258 4.29 12.63 -14.49
C SER A 258 4.27 11.21 -13.91
N CYS A 259 3.54 10.28 -14.53
CA CYS A 259 3.65 8.86 -14.18
C CYS A 259 5.07 8.32 -14.40
N ASP A 260 5.79 8.81 -15.40
CA ASP A 260 7.16 8.35 -15.67
C ASP A 260 8.12 8.82 -14.56
N ASP A 261 7.98 10.05 -14.07
CA ASP A 261 8.72 10.57 -12.91
C ASP A 261 8.46 9.70 -11.66
N TYR A 262 7.19 9.36 -11.41
CA TYR A 262 6.82 8.38 -10.39
C TYR A 262 7.50 7.02 -10.63
N TYR A 263 7.48 6.46 -11.84
CA TYR A 263 8.06 5.15 -12.15
C TYR A 263 9.58 5.14 -11.99
N HIS A 264 10.26 6.25 -12.31
CA HIS A 264 11.67 6.43 -12.03
C HIS A 264 11.96 6.34 -10.53
N HIS A 265 11.17 7.02 -9.70
CA HIS A 265 11.33 6.99 -8.25
C HIS A 265 10.83 5.67 -7.62
N ALA A 266 9.87 4.98 -8.21
CA ALA A 266 9.33 3.75 -7.67
C ALA A 266 10.23 2.53 -7.90
N SER A 267 10.98 2.52 -9.01
CA SER A 267 11.79 1.37 -9.46
C SER A 267 12.99 1.10 -8.53
N PRO A 268 12.99 -0.02 -7.76
CA PRO A 268 14.09 -0.33 -6.84
C PRO A 268 15.44 -0.61 -7.52
N CYS A 269 15.44 -1.11 -8.76
CA CYS A 269 16.67 -1.49 -9.49
C CYS A 269 17.70 -0.35 -9.57
N LYS A 270 17.24 0.90 -9.60
CA LYS A 270 18.08 2.11 -9.72
C LYS A 270 18.78 2.50 -8.40
N LYS A 271 18.39 1.89 -7.28
CA LYS A 271 18.83 2.30 -5.93
C LYS A 271 19.42 1.17 -5.10
N LEU A 272 19.51 -0.04 -5.67
CA LEU A 272 20.02 -1.22 -4.98
C LEU A 272 21.42 -1.04 -4.39
N GLY A 273 22.27 -0.24 -5.03
CA GLY A 273 23.62 0.07 -4.53
C GLY A 273 23.67 0.79 -3.17
N GLU A 274 22.55 1.41 -2.77
CA GLU A 274 22.43 2.12 -1.49
C GLU A 274 21.94 1.23 -0.34
N VAL A 275 21.43 0.04 -0.65
CA VAL A 275 20.94 -0.90 0.37
C VAL A 275 22.12 -1.47 1.17
N ARG A 276 22.07 -1.29 2.50
CA ARG A 276 23.10 -1.82 3.43
C ARG A 276 22.58 -2.94 4.34
N THR A 277 21.27 -3.06 4.50
CA THR A 277 20.65 -4.19 5.22
C THR A 277 20.70 -5.45 4.35
N PRO A 278 21.07 -6.63 4.88
CA PRO A 278 20.98 -7.89 4.14
C PRO A 278 19.56 -8.15 3.65
N VAL A 279 19.40 -8.42 2.36
CA VAL A 279 18.09 -8.71 1.74
C VAL A 279 18.15 -10.02 0.97
N LEU A 280 17.21 -10.92 1.25
CA LEU A 280 16.92 -12.06 0.38
C LEU A 280 15.79 -11.69 -0.58
N CYS A 281 16.01 -11.90 -1.87
CA CYS A 281 15.04 -11.56 -2.91
C CYS A 281 14.61 -12.83 -3.64
N VAL A 282 13.31 -13.07 -3.73
CA VAL A 282 12.73 -14.26 -4.34
C VAL A 282 11.68 -13.84 -5.37
N ASN A 283 11.96 -14.12 -6.64
CA ASN A 283 11.07 -13.89 -7.76
C ASN A 283 10.97 -15.18 -8.57
N ALA A 284 9.77 -15.51 -9.05
CA ALA A 284 9.60 -16.56 -10.04
C ALA A 284 10.04 -16.03 -11.41
N GLU A 285 10.68 -16.88 -12.21
CA GLU A 285 11.18 -16.51 -13.54
C GLU A 285 10.05 -16.10 -14.50
N ASP A 286 8.88 -16.71 -14.31
CA ASP A 286 7.68 -16.50 -15.11
C ASP A 286 6.69 -15.49 -14.50
N ASP A 287 7.10 -14.71 -13.50
CA ASP A 287 6.26 -13.70 -12.86
C ASP A 287 5.98 -12.51 -13.81
N PRO A 288 4.72 -12.29 -14.26
CA PRO A 288 4.41 -11.21 -15.20
C PRO A 288 4.57 -9.81 -14.58
N PHE A 289 4.60 -9.70 -13.25
CA PHE A 289 4.81 -8.46 -12.51
C PHE A 289 6.29 -8.13 -12.32
N SER A 290 7.16 -9.14 -12.35
CA SER A 290 8.61 -8.96 -12.24
C SER A 290 9.32 -9.77 -13.32
N PRO A 291 9.15 -9.39 -14.59
CA PRO A 291 9.79 -10.09 -15.71
C PRO A 291 11.32 -10.01 -15.60
N LEU A 292 12.00 -11.00 -16.19
CA LEU A 292 13.46 -10.98 -16.33
C LEU A 292 13.94 -9.70 -17.02
N GLN A 293 14.99 -9.10 -16.46
CA GLN A 293 15.62 -7.84 -16.88
C GLN A 293 17.12 -8.03 -17.05
#